data_AF-A0A3L6JAU3-F1
#
_entry.id   AF-A0A3L6JAU3-F1
#
_cell.length_a   1.000
_cell.length_b   1.000
_cell.length_c   1.000
_cell.angle_alpha   90.00
_cell.angle_beta   90.00
_cell.angle_gamma   90.00
#
_symmetry.space_group_name_H-M   'P 1'
#
loop_
_entity.id
_entity.type
_entity.pdbx_description
1 polymer ?
#
loop_
_entity_poly.entity_id
_entity_poly.type
_entity_poly.pdbx_seq_one_letter_code
_entity_poly.pdbx_strand_id
1 'polypeptide(L)'
;MNESPSGFGGVGPWIAVASELPCSVVALLLVGQILGQSIAGPSGATWGAILGALFGFAFGVYSVFKTIEYLERIDQKQTERPKYMPPMEEILEDVEFDLDEESSERSSQ
;
A
#
# COMPACT_ATOMS: atom_id res chain seq x y z
N MET A 1 -17.02 -26.37 -15.65
CA MET A 1 -18.18 -25.66 -15.05
C MET A 1 -17.70 -24.99 -13.78
N ASN A 2 -17.82 -23.65 -13.76
CA ASN A 2 -17.57 -22.67 -12.69
C ASN A 2 -16.16 -22.46 -12.13
N GLU A 3 -15.53 -21.43 -12.69
CA GLU A 3 -14.54 -20.55 -12.07
C GLU A 3 -15.19 -19.72 -10.96
N SER A 4 -14.58 -19.63 -9.77
CA SER A 4 -14.66 -18.50 -8.81
C SER A 4 -13.81 -18.80 -7.56
N PRO A 5 -12.73 -18.04 -7.35
CA PRO A 5 -12.62 -17.33 -6.08
C PRO A 5 -12.21 -15.86 -6.31
N SER A 6 -13.11 -15.06 -6.89
CA SER A 6 -12.97 -13.60 -7.02
C SER A 6 -13.51 -12.85 -5.79
N GLY A 7 -13.43 -13.43 -4.59
CA GLY A 7 -14.15 -12.95 -3.41
C GLY A 7 -13.49 -11.82 -2.60
N PHE A 8 -12.16 -11.64 -2.70
CA PHE A 8 -11.43 -10.74 -1.79
C PHE A 8 -10.65 -9.59 -2.47
N GLY A 9 -10.53 -9.58 -3.80
CA GLY A 9 -9.74 -8.57 -4.53
C GLY A 9 -10.24 -7.12 -4.37
N GLY A 10 -11.50 -6.93 -3.94
CA GLY A 10 -12.08 -5.61 -3.72
C GLY A 10 -12.12 -5.15 -2.27
N VAL A 11 -11.80 -5.99 -1.28
CA VAL A 11 -12.04 -5.66 0.14
C VAL A 11 -10.94 -4.76 0.74
N GLY A 12 -9.69 -4.91 0.28
CA GLY A 12 -8.55 -4.11 0.74
C GLY A 12 -8.78 -2.60 0.67
N PRO A 13 -9.21 -2.05 -0.49
CA PRO A 13 -9.59 -0.64 -0.63
C PRO A 13 -10.60 -0.16 0.41
N TRP A 14 -11.66 -0.94 0.66
CA TRP A 14 -12.69 -0.58 1.63
C TRP A 14 -12.22 -0.61 3.08
N ILE A 15 -11.27 -1.49 3.43
CA ILE A 15 -10.63 -1.48 4.75
C ILE A 15 -9.77 -0.23 4.93
N ALA A 16 -9.00 0.17 3.90
CA ALA A 16 -8.23 1.41 3.94
C ALA A 16 -9.14 2.65 4.06
N VAL A 17 -10.27 2.66 3.33
CA VAL A 17 -11.31 3.69 3.47
C VAL A 17 -11.80 3.75 4.91
N ALA A 18 -12.13 2.61 5.52
CA ALA A 18 -12.69 2.54 6.85
C ALA A 18 -11.73 3.04 7.94
N SER A 19 -10.42 2.92 7.77
CA SER A 19 -9.43 3.41 8.74
C SER A 19 -9.01 4.87 8.53
N GLU A 20 -8.87 5.33 7.29
CA GLU A 20 -8.36 6.69 7.02
C GLU A 20 -9.43 7.77 7.15
N LEU A 21 -10.66 7.47 6.72
CA LEU A 21 -11.74 8.46 6.67
C LEU A 21 -12.11 8.98 8.08
N PRO A 22 -12.24 8.13 9.12
CA PRO A 22 -12.46 8.62 10.49
C PRO A 22 -11.29 9.49 10.99
N CYS A 23 -10.05 9.14 10.64
CA CYS A 23 -8.87 9.87 11.07
C CYS A 23 -8.82 11.28 10.47
N SER A 24 -9.02 11.41 9.16
CA SER A 24 -9.02 12.72 8.48
C SER A 24 -10.14 13.63 8.98
N VAL A 25 -11.32 13.06 9.25
CA VAL A 25 -12.48 13.80 9.77
C VAL A 25 -12.19 14.33 11.17
N VAL A 26 -11.69 13.48 12.08
CA VAL A 26 -11.38 13.92 13.45
C VAL A 26 -10.27 14.96 13.47
N ALA A 27 -9.22 14.78 12.66
CA ALA A 27 -8.12 15.74 12.57
C ALA A 27 -8.61 17.13 12.12
N LEU A 28 -9.37 17.20 11.02
CA LEU A 28 -9.86 18.47 10.50
C LEU A 28 -11.01 19.06 11.30
N LEU A 29 -11.79 18.24 12.02
CA LEU A 29 -12.74 18.71 13.02
C LEU A 29 -12.02 19.46 14.15
N LEU A 30 -10.96 18.89 14.72
CA LEU A 30 -10.19 19.53 15.79
C LEU A 30 -9.48 20.80 15.32
N VAL A 31 -8.89 20.78 14.13
CA VAL A 31 -8.28 21.97 13.51
C VAL A 31 -9.33 23.06 13.30
N GLY A 32 -10.50 22.69 12.77
CA GLY A 32 -11.63 23.59 12.58
C GLY A 32 -12.13 24.20 13.89
N GLN A 33 -12.23 23.41 14.96
CA GLN A 33 -12.59 23.90 16.30
C GLN A 33 -11.60 24.94 16.82
N ILE A 34 -10.29 24.65 16.75
CA ILE A 34 -9.25 25.54 17.25
C ILE A 34 -9.24 26.86 16.47
N LEU A 35 -9.31 26.80 15.14
CA LEU A 35 -9.38 27.97 14.27
C LEU A 35 -10.65 28.79 14.53
N GLY A 36 -11.80 28.12 14.60
CA GLY A 36 -13.08 28.77 14.86
C GLY A 36 -13.13 29.44 16.24
N GLN A 37 -12.62 28.77 17.27
CA GLN A 37 -12.53 29.32 18.63
C GLN A 37 -11.67 30.58 18.67
N SER A 38 -10.61 30.63 17.86
CA SER A 38 -9.69 31.76 17.80
C SER A 38 -10.30 33.02 17.16
N ILE A 39 -11.31 32.87 16.30
CA ILE A 39 -11.93 33.98 15.56
C ILE A 39 -13.19 34.50 16.26
N ALA A 40 -14.08 33.61 16.68
CA ALA A 40 -15.41 33.96 17.17
C ALA A 40 -15.78 33.31 18.51
N GLY A 41 -14.77 32.90 19.29
CA GLY A 41 -14.95 32.35 20.63
C GLY A 41 -15.76 31.04 20.64
N PRO A 42 -16.61 30.79 21.66
CA PRO A 42 -17.33 29.53 21.81
C PRO A 42 -18.24 29.18 20.62
N SER A 43 -18.94 30.17 20.06
CA SER A 43 -19.78 29.99 18.86
C SER A 43 -18.95 29.71 17.62
N GLY A 44 -17.76 30.29 17.53
CA GLY A 44 -16.80 30.02 16.46
C GLY A 44 -16.31 28.58 16.49
N ALA A 45 -16.09 28.00 17.66
CA ALA A 45 -15.66 26.61 17.81
C ALA A 45 -16.68 25.63 17.19
N THR A 46 -17.98 25.83 17.42
CA THR A 46 -19.03 24.99 16.84
C THR A 46 -19.11 25.09 15.32
N TRP A 47 -19.08 26.32 14.77
CA TRP A 47 -19.09 26.51 13.32
C TRP A 47 -17.81 26.00 12.66
N GLY A 48 -16.67 26.21 13.31
CA GLY A 48 -15.38 25.66 12.91
C GLY A 48 -15.37 24.14 12.92
N ALA A 49 -15.98 23.49 13.91
CA ALA A 49 -16.13 22.04 13.96
C ALA A 49 -16.94 21.51 12.77
N ILE A 50 -18.08 22.15 12.46
CA ILE A 50 -18.97 21.74 11.37
C ILE A 50 -18.25 21.85 10.02
N LEU A 51 -17.62 23.01 9.76
CA LEU A 51 -16.86 23.22 8.54
C LEU A 51 -15.65 22.28 8.47
N GLY A 52 -14.90 22.15 9.56
CA GLY A 52 -13.75 21.25 9.67
C GLY A 52 -14.11 19.79 9.40
N ALA A 53 -15.23 19.30 9.95
CA ALA A 53 -15.72 17.95 9.69
C ALA A 53 -16.15 17.75 8.22
N LEU A 54 -16.83 18.74 7.61
CA LEU A 54 -17.21 18.67 6.20
C LEU A 54 -15.99 18.64 5.28
N PHE A 55 -15.01 19.52 5.51
CA PHE A 55 -13.75 19.50 4.77
C PHE A 55 -12.97 18.21 5.03
N GLY A 56 -12.93 17.73 6.27
CA GLY A 56 -12.29 16.47 6.64
C GLY A 56 -12.87 15.25 5.96
N PHE A 57 -14.19 15.24 5.80
CA PHE A 57 -14.89 14.19 5.07
C PHE A 57 -14.59 14.26 3.57
N ALA A 58 -14.75 15.44 2.95
CA ALA A 58 -14.50 15.61 1.52
C ALA A 58 -13.05 15.31 1.14
N PHE A 59 -12.09 15.81 1.93
CA PHE A 59 -10.67 15.59 1.70
C PHE A 59 -10.26 14.14 1.98
N GLY A 60 -10.83 13.51 3.00
CA GLY A 60 -10.60 12.08 3.30
C GLY A 60 -11.12 11.15 2.19
N VAL A 61 -12.33 11.40 1.68
CA VAL A 61 -12.85 10.64 0.54
C VAL A 61 -11.98 10.83 -0.69
N TYR A 62 -11.53 12.06 -0.96
CA TYR A 62 -10.65 12.36 -2.08
C TYR A 62 -9.28 11.69 -1.96
N SER A 63 -8.65 11.72 -0.78
CA SER A 63 -7.35 11.09 -0.55
C SER A 63 -7.43 9.58 -0.77
N VAL A 64 -8.47 8.95 -0.23
CA VAL A 64 -8.71 7.52 -0.39
C VAL A 64 -8.91 7.15 -1.87
N PHE A 65 -9.74 7.91 -2.59
CA PHE A 65 -9.93 7.69 -4.04
C PHE A 65 -8.61 7.76 -4.80
N LYS A 66 -7.76 8.74 -4.47
CA LYS A 66 -6.42 8.86 -5.06
C LYS A 66 -5.47 7.72 -4.69
N THR A 67 -5.52 7.25 -3.45
CA THR A 67 -4.71 6.10 -3.01
C THR A 67 -5.09 4.84 -3.76
N ILE A 68 -6.39 4.58 -3.96
CA ILE A 68 -6.88 3.43 -4.74
C ILE A 68 -6.41 3.54 -6.20
N GLU A 69 -6.61 4.70 -6.83
CA GLU A 69 -6.17 4.95 -8.21
C GLU A 69 -4.65 4.75 -8.37
N TYR A 70 -3.86 5.19 -7.38
CA TYR A 70 -2.42 4.99 -7.38
C TYR A 70 -2.04 3.51 -7.25
N LEU A 71 -2.72 2.76 -6.39
CA LEU A 71 -2.49 1.33 -6.20
C LEU A 71 -2.80 0.54 -7.49
N GLU A 72 -3.93 0.83 -8.14
CA GLU A 72 -4.31 0.20 -9.41
C GLU A 72 -3.26 0.46 -10.51
N ARG A 73 -2.72 1.69 -10.57
CA ARG A 73 -1.65 2.04 -11.52
C ARG A 73 -0.35 1.29 -11.26
N ILE A 74 -0.02 1.00 -10.00
CA ILE A 74 1.15 0.17 -9.66
C ILE A 74 0.88 -1.28 -10.06
N ASP A 75 -0.29 -1.80 -9.76
CA ASP A 75 -0.65 -3.19 -10.00
C ASP A 75 -0.66 -3.52 -11.50
N GLN A 76 -1.17 -2.61 -12.34
CA GLN A 76 -1.07 -2.70 -13.79
C GLN A 76 0.39 -2.76 -14.27
N LYS A 77 1.28 -1.91 -13.73
CA LYS A 77 2.70 -1.90 -14.08
C LYS A 77 3.45 -3.15 -13.60
N GLN A 78 3.03 -3.75 -12.49
CA GLN A 78 3.62 -5.00 -12.00
C GLN A 78 3.14 -6.21 -12.80
N THR A 79 1.88 -6.24 -13.20
CA THR A 79 1.33 -7.29 -14.07
C THR A 79 2.03 -7.33 -15.42
N GLU A 80 2.47 -6.18 -15.95
CA GLU A 80 3.24 -6.09 -17.20
C GLU A 80 4.70 -6.55 -17.08
N ARG A 81 5.25 -6.70 -15.86
CA ARG A 81 6.58 -7.28 -15.70
C ARG A 81 6.42 -8.79 -15.64
N PRO A 82 6.74 -9.55 -16.72
CA PRO A 82 6.74 -10.99 -16.62
C PRO A 82 7.68 -11.37 -15.49
N LYS A 83 7.16 -12.11 -14.51
CA LYS A 83 7.99 -12.81 -13.53
C LYS A 83 8.91 -13.70 -14.35
N TYR A 84 10.16 -13.29 -14.51
CA TYR A 84 11.15 -14.08 -15.24
C TYR A 84 11.21 -15.44 -14.55
N MET A 85 10.68 -16.45 -15.24
CA MET A 85 10.82 -17.83 -14.85
C MET A 85 11.89 -18.37 -15.80
N PRO A 86 13.10 -18.69 -15.29
CA PRO A 86 14.13 -19.23 -16.14
C PRO A 86 13.61 -20.54 -16.78
N PRO A 87 13.95 -20.81 -18.04
CA PRO A 87 13.61 -22.07 -18.69
C PRO A 87 14.19 -23.25 -17.89
N MET A 88 13.52 -24.41 -17.95
CA MET A 88 13.93 -25.62 -17.21
C MET A 88 15.39 -26.02 -17.50
N GLU A 89 15.89 -25.66 -18.68
CA GLU A 89 17.26 -25.87 -19.14
C GLU A 89 18.31 -25.15 -18.27
N GLU A 90 18.03 -23.93 -17.80
CA GLU A 90 18.93 -23.17 -16.89
C GLU A 90 18.90 -23.69 -15.45
N ILE A 91 17.83 -24.38 -15.05
CA ILE A 91 17.69 -24.95 -13.68
C ILE A 91 18.52 -26.23 -13.53
N LEU A 92 18.75 -26.93 -14.64
CA LEU A 92 19.46 -28.20 -14.72
C LEU A 92 20.93 -28.05 -15.12
N GLU A 93 21.41 -26.81 -15.32
CA GLU A 93 22.84 -26.56 -15.45
C GLU A 93 23.48 -26.91 -14.10
N ASP A 94 24.06 -28.11 -14.04
CA ASP A 94 24.84 -28.57 -12.89
C ASP A 94 25.94 -27.53 -12.65
N VAL A 95 25.87 -26.87 -11.50
CA VAL A 95 26.92 -25.95 -11.04
C VAL A 95 28.20 -26.76 -10.86
N GLU A 96 29.06 -26.79 -11.88
CA GLU A 96 30.42 -27.27 -11.77
C GLU A 96 31.17 -26.31 -10.85
N PHE A 97 31.26 -26.69 -9.58
CA PHE A 97 32.22 -26.08 -8.68
C PHE A 97 33.60 -26.59 -9.12
N ASP A 98 34.37 -25.73 -9.79
CA ASP A 98 35.81 -25.92 -9.96
C ASP A 98 36.44 -25.88 -8.55
N LEU A 99 36.46 -27.05 -7.91
CA LEU A 99 37.26 -27.30 -6.73
C LEU A 99 38.67 -27.58 -7.26
N ASP A 100 39.45 -26.52 -7.38
CA ASP A 100 40.86 -26.54 -7.75
C ASP A 100 41.57 -27.77 -7.14
N GLU A 101 42.29 -28.49 -8.00
CA GLU A 101 43.13 -29.64 -7.72
C GLU A 101 44.11 -29.39 -6.56
N GLU A 102 43.73 -29.75 -5.33
CA GLU A 102 44.68 -29.69 -4.20
C GLU A 102 44.57 -30.87 -3.21
N SER A 103 44.33 -32.10 -3.70
CA SER A 103 44.29 -33.26 -2.79
C SER A 103 44.88 -34.59 -3.29
N SER A 104 45.80 -34.57 -4.25
CA SER A 104 46.40 -35.82 -4.76
C SER A 104 47.92 -35.82 -4.93
N GLU A 105 48.68 -35.13 -4.07
CA GLU A 105 50.13 -35.38 -3.92
C GLU A 105 50.60 -35.23 -2.46
N ARG A 106 50.10 -36.06 -1.54
CA ARG A 106 50.79 -36.32 -0.25
C ARG A 106 50.33 -37.60 0.45
N SER A 107 50.40 -38.71 -0.27
CA SER A 107 50.34 -40.04 0.35
C SER A 107 51.27 -41.01 -0.38
N SER A 108 52.58 -40.68 -0.40
CA SER A 108 53.68 -41.60 -0.70
C SER A 108 55.03 -40.89 -0.50
N GLN A 109 55.41 -40.65 0.76
CA GLN A 109 56.79 -40.80 1.25
C GLN A 109 56.86 -40.56 2.76
#